data_AF-A0AAD1YAI9-F1
#
_entry.id   AF-A0AAD1YAI9-F1
#
_cell.length_a   1.000
_cell.length_b   1.000
_cell.length_c   1.000
_cell.angle_alpha   90.00
_cell.angle_beta   90.00
_cell.angle_gamma   90.00
#
_symmetry.space_group_name_H-M   'P 1'
#
loop_
_entity.id
_entity.type
_entity.pdbx_description
1 polymer ?
#
loop_
_entity_poly.entity_id
_entity_poly.type
_entity_poly.pdbx_seq_one_letter_code
_entity_poly.pdbx_strand_id
1 'polypeptide(L)'
;MQIDTLSKHSLQKKTAAFAYFPLFSDRSSLKPPTENNKTAYIANYGLFQIPLFSEISKIGKNTTYEALTDATRVPCGSLLVRVEEGKKDENGEPLFSESLHREKAIEMGLVTGAPPYSEGVYSTHYYQKHIVEDTIFKYKSLRDYIPVEQMTTSIRETVSKQKKLSQKLRKMCKKKKFAQMSDEELIKSIFEFRKSDKIDFLQMNFFSQYISEIGFRFGLDMLFNCPRDQLYIAIVSINPPANYYKKERSLDKIVVIKELDFDSSIRTPKFKDSMFIISNVPVDYNTHLLVDIKSVKFNSNGKTEMEDFAWTIFPLFSVLDSEETDKKAQIFIRSGRHMIQLFSGGAKNDVVKSLQDDLPDTWEFLLQEKKRRVSSVNFLGNCAILLRCVDNQRFDYDALDDEVINYTYCENKYKPSDKGTKLSTLLPEGKTQKKYEQEVTALLRDKYGIPS
;
A
#
# COMPACT_ATOMS: atom_id res chain seq x y z
N MET A 1 13.07 2.76 -21.44
CA MET A 1 12.36 1.70 -22.20
C MET A 1 10.97 1.53 -21.62
N GLN A 2 9.95 1.50 -22.49
CA GLN A 2 8.56 1.26 -22.11
C GLN A 2 8.20 -0.19 -22.45
N ILE A 3 7.67 -0.92 -21.48
CA ILE A 3 7.27 -2.32 -21.65
C ILE A 3 5.76 -2.33 -21.75
N ASP A 4 5.28 -2.64 -22.93
CA ASP A 4 3.86 -2.73 -23.22
C ASP A 4 3.43 -4.19 -23.28
N THR A 5 2.27 -4.47 -22.69
CA THR A 5 1.57 -5.75 -22.78
C THR A 5 0.22 -5.54 -23.46
N LEU A 6 -0.36 -6.62 -23.96
CA LEU A 6 -1.78 -6.63 -24.32
C LEU A 6 -2.57 -6.97 -23.06
N SER A 7 -3.58 -6.15 -22.76
CA SER A 7 -4.56 -6.53 -21.77
C SER A 7 -5.30 -7.75 -22.30
N LYS A 8 -5.25 -8.87 -21.57
CA LYS A 8 -5.94 -10.11 -21.99
C LYS A 8 -7.43 -9.91 -22.26
N HIS A 9 -8.06 -8.92 -21.63
CA HIS A 9 -9.51 -8.69 -21.71
C HIS A 9 -9.88 -7.68 -22.79
N SER A 10 -9.25 -6.51 -22.80
CA SER A 10 -9.59 -5.49 -23.80
C SER A 10 -8.84 -5.68 -25.12
N LEU A 11 -7.84 -6.57 -25.14
CA LEU A 11 -6.84 -6.71 -26.20
C LEU A 11 -6.16 -5.38 -26.56
N GLN A 12 -6.31 -4.37 -25.72
CA GLN A 12 -5.67 -3.09 -25.90
C GLN A 12 -4.27 -3.15 -25.33
N LYS A 13 -3.36 -2.51 -26.06
CA LYS A 13 -2.02 -2.20 -25.61
C LYS A 13 -2.11 -1.40 -24.30
N LYS A 14 -1.44 -1.90 -23.26
CA LYS A 14 -1.28 -1.27 -21.95
C LYS A 14 0.18 -1.28 -21.58
N THR A 15 0.62 -0.23 -20.91
CA THR A 15 1.96 -0.19 -20.38
C THR A 15 2.01 -0.97 -19.07
N ALA A 16 2.86 -1.99 -19.02
CA ALA A 16 3.00 -2.90 -17.88
C ALA A 16 4.08 -2.40 -16.91
N ALA A 17 5.18 -1.89 -17.45
CA ALA A 17 6.32 -1.45 -16.67
C ALA A 17 7.24 -0.55 -17.51
N PHE A 18 8.25 0.00 -16.85
CA PHE A 18 9.33 0.75 -17.46
C PHE A 18 10.67 0.22 -16.98
N ALA A 19 11.70 0.42 -17.81
CA ALA A 19 13.06 0.06 -17.49
C ALA A 19 14.02 1.12 -17.98
N TYR A 20 15.15 1.28 -17.31
CA TYR A 20 16.20 2.21 -17.70
C TYR A 20 17.52 1.49 -17.79
N PHE A 21 18.24 1.77 -18.87
CA PHE A 21 19.57 1.26 -19.11
C PHE A 21 20.44 2.42 -19.62
N PRO A 22 21.54 2.75 -18.93
CA PRO A 22 22.48 3.74 -19.42
C PRO A 22 23.28 3.11 -20.57
N LEU A 23 22.95 3.46 -21.81
CA LEU A 23 23.70 2.95 -22.98
C LEU A 23 25.14 3.43 -22.97
N PHE A 24 25.36 4.64 -22.45
CA PHE A 24 26.67 5.24 -22.28
C PHE A 24 26.94 5.47 -20.81
N SER A 25 28.20 5.28 -20.42
CA SER A 25 28.72 5.61 -19.09
C SER A 25 29.93 6.53 -19.20
N ASP A 26 30.14 7.35 -18.17
CA ASP A 26 31.38 8.09 -18.00
C ASP A 26 32.54 7.12 -17.76
N ARG A 27 33.64 7.27 -18.50
CA ARG A 27 34.77 6.34 -18.48
C ARG A 27 35.44 6.20 -17.10
N SER A 28 35.35 7.24 -16.26
CA SER A 28 36.00 7.28 -14.96
C SER A 28 35.11 6.72 -13.85
N SER A 29 33.81 7.02 -13.89
CA SER A 29 32.87 6.65 -12.83
C SER A 29 32.04 5.40 -13.14
N LEU A 30 32.00 4.97 -14.41
CA LEU A 30 31.13 3.91 -14.96
C LEU A 30 29.63 4.16 -14.73
N LYS A 31 29.27 5.37 -14.29
CA LYS A 31 27.90 5.82 -14.05
C LYS A 31 27.32 6.49 -15.31
N PRO A 32 25.98 6.57 -15.41
CA PRO A 32 25.33 7.34 -16.45
C PRO A 32 25.86 8.78 -16.49
N PRO A 33 26.12 9.36 -17.66
CA PRO A 33 26.63 10.71 -17.77
C PRO A 33 25.58 11.73 -17.32
N THR A 34 25.99 12.65 -16.45
CA THR A 34 25.13 13.71 -15.89
C THR A 34 25.27 15.06 -16.61
N GLU A 35 26.28 15.20 -17.48
CA GLU A 35 26.58 16.42 -18.23
C GLU A 35 26.48 16.12 -19.73
N ASN A 36 26.01 17.05 -20.55
CA ASN A 36 25.87 16.81 -22.00
C ASN A 36 27.19 16.96 -22.79
N ASN A 37 28.26 17.50 -22.17
CA ASN A 37 29.45 18.01 -22.88
C ASN A 37 30.78 17.33 -22.49
N LYS A 38 30.81 16.20 -21.78
CA LYS A 38 32.07 15.45 -21.62
C LYS A 38 32.35 14.64 -22.88
N THR A 39 33.60 14.66 -23.34
CA THR A 39 34.07 13.93 -24.53
C THR A 39 34.47 12.48 -24.26
N ALA A 40 34.39 12.00 -23.02
CA ALA A 40 34.89 10.69 -22.59
C ALA A 40 33.78 9.76 -22.09
N TYR A 41 32.86 9.39 -22.98
CA TYR A 41 31.89 8.33 -22.74
C TYR A 41 32.34 7.00 -23.35
N ILE A 42 31.93 5.91 -22.72
CA ILE A 42 32.06 4.56 -23.25
C ILE A 42 30.67 3.94 -23.38
N ALA A 43 30.47 3.11 -24.41
CA ALA A 43 29.25 2.33 -24.54
C ALA A 43 29.29 1.12 -23.60
N ASN A 44 28.18 0.83 -22.93
CA ASN A 44 28.05 -0.33 -22.05
C ASN A 44 27.70 -1.58 -22.88
N TYR A 45 28.72 -2.22 -23.43
CA TYR A 45 28.58 -3.51 -24.12
C TYR A 45 28.43 -4.66 -23.12
N GLY A 46 27.63 -5.66 -23.49
CA GLY A 46 27.47 -6.89 -22.72
C GLY A 46 26.01 -7.32 -22.54
N LEU A 47 25.83 -8.21 -21.56
CA LEU A 47 24.57 -8.83 -21.20
C LEU A 47 24.19 -8.37 -19.78
N PHE A 48 23.03 -7.74 -19.63
CA PHE A 48 22.60 -7.10 -18.39
C PHE A 48 21.21 -7.56 -18.01
N GLN A 49 20.97 -7.67 -16.71
CA GLN A 49 19.67 -7.76 -16.10
C GLN A 49 19.38 -6.46 -15.37
N ILE A 50 18.25 -5.83 -15.70
CA ILE A 50 17.85 -4.53 -15.13
C ILE A 50 16.44 -4.62 -14.52
N PRO A 51 16.12 -3.81 -13.50
CA PRO A 51 14.82 -3.82 -12.86
C PRO A 51 13.71 -3.22 -13.73
N LEU A 52 12.50 -3.70 -13.47
CA LEU A 52 11.25 -3.11 -13.98
C LEU A 52 10.62 -2.22 -12.91
N PHE A 53 10.05 -1.08 -13.31
CA PHE A 53 9.39 -0.12 -12.44
C PHE A 53 7.92 0.04 -12.82
N SER A 54 7.04 0.10 -11.82
CA SER A 54 5.59 0.23 -11.99
C SER A 54 5.12 1.68 -12.11
N GLU A 55 5.92 2.65 -11.67
CA GLU A 55 5.54 4.07 -11.61
C GLU A 55 6.41 4.96 -12.50
N ILE A 56 5.79 5.99 -13.08
CA ILE A 56 6.43 6.96 -13.98
C ILE A 56 6.05 8.41 -13.68
N SER A 57 5.30 8.68 -12.62
CA SER A 57 4.91 10.06 -12.26
C SER A 57 6.10 11.03 -12.12
N LYS A 58 7.33 10.52 -11.98
CA LYS A 58 8.60 11.27 -11.98
C LYS A 58 9.39 11.29 -13.31
N ILE A 59 8.97 10.54 -14.32
CA ILE A 59 9.61 10.45 -15.63
C ILE A 59 9.05 11.55 -16.54
N GLY A 60 9.60 12.76 -16.37
CA GLY A 60 9.53 13.82 -17.38
C GLY A 60 10.41 13.51 -18.59
N LYS A 61 10.48 14.44 -19.56
CA LYS A 61 11.32 14.33 -20.77
C LYS A 61 12.82 14.07 -20.48
N ASN A 62 13.29 14.38 -19.27
CA ASN A 62 14.68 14.19 -18.82
C ASN A 62 14.73 13.18 -17.68
N THR A 63 14.49 11.92 -17.98
CA THR A 63 14.60 10.83 -16.99
C THR A 63 16.07 10.58 -16.67
N THR A 64 16.48 10.90 -15.45
CA THR A 64 17.81 10.53 -14.95
C THR A 64 17.76 9.17 -14.24
N TYR A 65 18.92 8.54 -14.05
CA TYR A 65 19.02 7.28 -13.31
C TYR A 65 18.54 7.42 -11.86
N GLU A 66 18.78 8.58 -11.25
CA GLU A 66 18.36 8.92 -9.89
C GLU A 66 16.83 9.05 -9.78
N ALA A 67 16.15 9.52 -10.82
CA ALA A 67 14.68 9.58 -10.82
C ALA A 67 14.03 8.19 -10.76
N LEU A 68 14.76 7.15 -11.14
CA LEU A 68 14.29 5.76 -11.16
C LEU A 68 14.69 4.97 -9.92
N THR A 69 15.74 5.36 -9.20
CA THR A 69 16.04 4.74 -7.89
C THR A 69 14.92 4.99 -6.88
N ASP A 70 14.17 6.08 -7.06
CA ASP A 70 13.02 6.44 -6.21
C ASP A 70 11.68 5.92 -6.75
N ALA A 71 11.68 5.18 -7.86
CA ALA A 71 10.46 4.64 -8.45
C ALA A 71 10.14 3.27 -7.86
N THR A 72 8.84 2.99 -7.69
CA THR A 72 8.35 1.69 -7.22
C THR A 72 8.77 0.61 -8.20
N ARG A 73 9.63 -0.30 -7.76
CA ARG A 73 10.08 -1.46 -8.54
C ARG A 73 9.00 -2.56 -8.53
N VAL A 74 8.83 -3.24 -9.66
CA VAL A 74 8.02 -4.45 -9.77
C VAL A 74 8.80 -5.62 -9.17
N PRO A 75 8.34 -6.23 -8.05
CA PRO A 75 9.06 -7.34 -7.45
C PRO A 75 9.09 -8.56 -8.38
N CYS A 76 10.21 -9.27 -8.35
CA CYS A 76 10.55 -10.38 -9.25
C CYS A 76 10.51 -10.01 -10.75
N GLY A 77 10.40 -8.71 -11.09
CA GLY A 77 10.34 -8.23 -12.46
C GLY A 77 11.69 -7.67 -12.92
N SER A 78 12.23 -8.21 -14.00
CA SER A 78 13.46 -7.71 -14.62
C SER A 78 13.37 -7.79 -16.15
N LEU A 79 14.20 -7.00 -16.82
CA LEU A 79 14.41 -7.02 -18.26
C LEU A 79 15.85 -7.45 -18.54
N LEU A 80 16.02 -8.36 -19.51
CA LEU A 80 17.33 -8.73 -20.02
C LEU A 80 17.68 -7.81 -21.20
N VAL A 81 18.81 -7.14 -21.10
CA VAL A 81 19.31 -6.20 -22.11
C VAL A 81 20.62 -6.73 -22.65
N ARG A 82 20.76 -6.69 -23.97
CA ARG A 82 21.99 -7.03 -24.66
C ARG A 82 22.43 -5.86 -25.51
N VAL A 83 23.70 -5.51 -25.39
CA VAL A 83 24.33 -4.45 -26.16
C VAL A 83 25.57 -5.02 -26.81
N GLU A 84 25.58 -5.02 -28.13
CA GLU A 84 26.70 -5.51 -28.94
C GLU A 84 27.24 -4.37 -29.80
N GLU A 85 28.49 -4.49 -30.21
CA GLU A 85 29.07 -3.56 -31.17
C GLU A 85 28.44 -3.78 -32.55
N GLY A 86 27.97 -2.69 -33.15
CA GLY A 86 27.38 -2.73 -34.49
C GLY A 86 28.41 -3.19 -35.52
N LYS A 87 28.02 -4.13 -36.39
CA LYS A 87 28.88 -4.57 -37.48
C LYS A 87 29.01 -3.46 -38.52
N LYS A 88 30.19 -3.42 -39.14
CA LYS A 88 30.51 -2.50 -40.22
C LYS A 88 30.77 -3.29 -41.49
N ASP A 89 30.51 -2.68 -42.63
CA ASP A 89 30.90 -3.22 -43.92
C ASP A 89 32.42 -3.08 -44.16
N GLU A 90 32.89 -3.51 -45.32
CA GLU A 90 34.30 -3.43 -45.72
C GLU A 90 34.82 -1.98 -45.79
N ASN A 91 33.92 -1.00 -45.93
CA ASN A 91 34.24 0.43 -45.98
C ASN A 91 34.19 1.09 -44.59
N GLY A 92 33.81 0.36 -43.55
CA GLY A 92 33.66 0.87 -42.19
C GLY A 92 32.30 1.51 -41.90
N GLU A 93 31.34 1.43 -42.83
CA GLU A 93 29.99 1.96 -42.66
C GLU A 93 29.10 1.00 -41.85
N PRO A 94 28.22 1.51 -40.97
CA PRO A 94 27.38 0.67 -40.12
C PRO A 94 26.37 -0.12 -40.95
N LEU A 95 26.26 -1.41 -40.66
CA LEU A 95 25.26 -2.30 -41.24
C LEU A 95 23.99 -2.31 -40.38
N PHE A 96 22.83 -2.13 -41.01
CA PHE A 96 21.53 -2.11 -40.35
C PHE A 96 20.75 -3.38 -40.68
N SER A 97 20.15 -4.02 -39.67
CA SER A 97 19.33 -5.22 -39.89
C SER A 97 18.00 -4.92 -40.60
N GLU A 98 17.53 -3.67 -40.55
CA GLU A 98 16.24 -3.23 -41.09
C GLU A 98 16.20 -3.24 -42.62
N SER A 99 17.37 -3.18 -43.27
CA SER A 99 17.51 -3.23 -44.73
C SER A 99 17.69 -4.65 -45.28
N LEU A 100 17.66 -5.68 -44.42
CA LEU A 100 17.96 -7.06 -44.77
C LEU A 100 16.84 -8.02 -44.33
N HIS A 101 16.63 -9.08 -45.11
CA HIS A 101 15.83 -10.22 -44.63
C HIS A 101 16.48 -10.85 -43.39
N ARG A 102 15.65 -11.29 -42.43
CA ARG A 102 16.09 -11.76 -41.11
C ARG A 102 17.14 -12.87 -41.18
N GLU A 103 16.98 -13.83 -42.09
CA GLU A 103 17.93 -14.94 -42.30
C GLU A 103 19.32 -14.42 -42.68
N LYS A 104 19.38 -13.51 -43.66
CA LYS A 104 20.62 -12.86 -44.09
C LYS A 104 21.22 -11.99 -42.98
N ALA A 105 20.40 -11.34 -42.17
CA ALA A 105 20.87 -10.57 -41.02
C ALA A 105 21.48 -11.48 -39.92
N ILE A 106 20.96 -12.69 -39.73
CA ILE A 106 21.53 -13.70 -38.82
C ILE A 106 22.86 -14.23 -39.37
N GLU A 107 22.91 -14.60 -40.66
CA GLU A 107 24.14 -15.07 -41.31
C GLU A 107 25.27 -14.03 -41.26
N MET A 108 24.93 -12.75 -41.47
CA MET A 108 25.87 -11.64 -41.37
C MET A 108 26.20 -11.26 -39.91
N GLY A 109 25.65 -11.98 -38.92
CA GLY A 109 25.90 -11.73 -37.50
C GLY A 109 25.37 -10.38 -37.00
N LEU A 110 24.42 -9.78 -37.71
CA LEU A 110 23.71 -8.55 -37.32
C LEU A 110 22.62 -8.84 -36.29
N VAL A 111 22.13 -10.08 -36.27
CA VAL A 111 21.16 -10.57 -35.30
C VAL A 111 21.71 -11.83 -34.65
N THR A 112 22.19 -11.72 -33.42
CA THR A 112 22.64 -12.84 -32.59
C THR A 112 21.47 -13.38 -31.74
N GLY A 113 21.42 -14.68 -31.48
CA GLY A 113 20.43 -15.26 -30.56
C GLY A 113 20.72 -14.85 -29.12
N ALA A 114 19.69 -14.55 -28.31
CA ALA A 114 19.89 -14.26 -26.89
C ALA A 114 20.34 -15.55 -26.16
N PRO A 115 21.41 -15.51 -25.34
CA PRO A 115 21.81 -16.68 -24.57
C PRO A 115 20.71 -17.07 -23.57
N PRO A 116 20.53 -18.37 -23.29
CA PRO A 116 19.63 -18.83 -22.23
C PRO A 116 19.96 -18.16 -20.90
N TYR A 117 18.94 -17.66 -20.19
CA TYR A 117 19.12 -17.05 -18.87
C TYR A 117 19.75 -18.02 -17.85
N SER A 118 19.49 -19.33 -18.01
CA SER A 118 20.06 -20.41 -17.19
C SER A 118 21.59 -20.51 -17.25
N GLU A 119 22.24 -19.91 -18.25
CA GLU A 119 23.71 -19.89 -18.37
C GLU A 119 24.36 -18.90 -17.39
N GLY A 120 23.58 -18.02 -16.74
CA GLY A 120 24.10 -17.09 -15.74
C GLY A 120 25.02 -16.00 -16.29
N VAL A 121 24.99 -15.77 -17.61
CA VAL A 121 25.86 -14.83 -18.32
C VAL A 121 25.41 -13.36 -18.22
N TYR A 122 24.21 -13.11 -17.70
CA TYR A 122 23.66 -11.76 -17.54
C TYR A 122 24.15 -11.12 -16.24
N SER A 123 24.77 -9.94 -16.36
CA SER A 123 25.21 -9.15 -15.21
C SER A 123 24.01 -8.62 -14.42
N THR A 124 23.99 -8.87 -13.12
CA THR A 124 22.98 -8.37 -12.17
C THR A 124 23.36 -7.03 -11.54
N HIS A 125 24.38 -6.34 -12.06
CA HIS A 125 24.90 -5.09 -11.50
C HIS A 125 23.80 -4.03 -11.23
N TYR A 126 22.81 -3.94 -12.14
CA TYR A 126 21.70 -3.00 -12.02
C TYR A 126 20.47 -3.59 -11.29
N TYR A 127 20.43 -4.91 -11.08
CA TYR A 127 19.30 -5.64 -10.51
C TYR A 127 19.69 -6.31 -9.19
N GLN A 128 19.53 -5.57 -8.09
CA GLN A 128 19.75 -6.12 -6.76
C GLN A 128 18.49 -6.82 -6.26
N LYS A 129 18.50 -8.15 -6.27
CA LYS A 129 17.40 -8.95 -5.73
C LYS A 129 17.19 -8.67 -4.24
N HIS A 130 15.95 -8.44 -3.82
CA HIS A 130 15.65 -8.26 -2.40
C HIS A 130 15.49 -9.61 -1.70
N ILE A 131 15.81 -9.68 -0.40
CA ILE A 131 15.75 -10.92 0.38
C ILE A 131 14.36 -11.58 0.37
N VAL A 132 13.30 -10.77 0.28
CA VAL A 132 11.92 -11.24 0.28
C VAL A 132 11.48 -11.82 -1.07
N GLU A 133 12.21 -11.53 -2.17
CA GLU A 133 11.82 -11.98 -3.52
C GLU A 133 11.93 -13.48 -3.71
N ASP A 134 12.81 -14.18 -2.99
CA ASP A 134 12.87 -15.65 -3.04
C ASP A 134 11.56 -16.27 -2.58
N THR A 135 11.08 -15.79 -1.44
CA THR A 135 9.82 -16.23 -0.87
C THR A 135 8.68 -15.87 -1.81
N ILE A 136 8.58 -14.60 -2.22
CA ILE A 136 7.54 -14.14 -3.15
C ILE A 136 7.52 -14.98 -4.43
N PHE A 137 8.69 -15.23 -5.04
CA PHE A 137 8.78 -15.93 -6.31
C PHE A 137 8.20 -17.34 -6.21
N LYS A 138 8.52 -18.07 -5.13
CA LYS A 138 7.94 -19.39 -4.86
C LYS A 138 6.41 -19.36 -4.81
N TYR A 139 5.81 -18.38 -4.15
CA TYR A 139 4.35 -18.27 -4.08
C TYR A 139 3.73 -17.75 -5.39
N LYS A 140 4.42 -16.86 -6.12
CA LYS A 140 3.98 -16.41 -7.45
C LYS A 140 3.93 -17.55 -8.45
N SER A 141 4.88 -18.48 -8.42
CA SER A 141 4.87 -19.64 -9.32
C SER A 141 3.70 -20.60 -9.08
N LEU A 142 3.08 -20.54 -7.90
CA LEU A 142 1.93 -21.36 -7.52
C LEU A 142 0.59 -20.67 -7.77
N ARG A 143 0.60 -19.43 -8.27
CA ARG A 143 -0.62 -18.62 -8.40
C ARG A 143 -1.44 -19.03 -9.61
N ASP A 144 -2.70 -19.39 -9.35
CA ASP A 144 -3.70 -19.53 -10.39
C ASP A 144 -4.15 -18.18 -10.96
N TYR A 145 -4.39 -18.17 -12.27
CA TYR A 145 -4.90 -17.02 -13.00
C TYR A 145 -6.29 -16.60 -12.48
N ILE A 146 -6.53 -15.29 -12.33
CA ILE A 146 -7.86 -14.73 -12.01
C ILE A 146 -8.65 -14.49 -13.32
N PRO A 147 -9.78 -15.17 -13.54
CA PRO A 147 -10.73 -14.86 -14.62
C PRO A 147 -11.23 -13.42 -14.64
N VAL A 148 -11.57 -12.93 -15.84
CA VAL A 148 -12.03 -11.55 -16.11
C VAL A 148 -13.25 -11.19 -15.28
N GLU A 149 -14.19 -12.11 -15.24
CA GLU A 149 -15.50 -12.03 -14.60
C GLU A 149 -15.37 -11.83 -13.08
N GLN A 150 -14.37 -12.47 -12.47
CA GLN A 150 -14.10 -12.32 -11.04
C GLN A 150 -13.56 -10.93 -10.72
N MET A 151 -12.63 -10.43 -11.55
CA MET A 151 -12.10 -9.07 -11.41
C MET A 151 -13.21 -8.02 -11.58
N THR A 152 -14.08 -8.19 -12.58
CA THR A 152 -15.19 -7.26 -12.82
C THR A 152 -16.21 -7.28 -11.69
N THR A 153 -16.55 -8.44 -11.14
CA THR A 153 -17.44 -8.57 -9.98
C THR A 153 -16.88 -7.85 -8.74
N SER A 154 -15.62 -8.05 -8.37
CA SER A 154 -15.02 -7.32 -7.22
C SER A 154 -14.98 -5.81 -7.45
N ILE A 155 -14.75 -5.37 -8.69
CA ILE A 155 -14.85 -3.93 -8.99
C ILE A 155 -16.30 -3.46 -8.91
N ARG A 156 -17.26 -4.27 -9.35
CA ARG A 156 -18.69 -3.92 -9.27
C ARG A 156 -19.09 -3.66 -7.83
N GLU A 157 -18.67 -4.53 -6.92
CA GLU A 157 -18.90 -4.42 -5.48
C GLU A 157 -18.21 -3.21 -4.87
N THR A 158 -16.94 -3.00 -5.20
CA THR A 158 -16.18 -1.85 -4.69
C THR A 158 -16.83 -0.52 -5.10
N VAL A 159 -17.24 -0.41 -6.37
CA VAL A 159 -17.91 0.79 -6.89
C VAL A 159 -19.32 0.95 -6.33
N SER A 160 -20.08 -0.14 -6.16
CA SER A 160 -21.43 -0.09 -5.61
C SER A 160 -21.43 0.37 -4.14
N LYS A 161 -20.42 -0.05 -3.36
CA LYS A 161 -20.17 0.42 -1.99
C LYS A 161 -19.76 1.90 -1.93
N GLN A 162 -19.10 2.42 -2.97
CA GLN A 162 -18.70 3.83 -3.06
C GLN A 162 -19.75 4.71 -3.78
N LYS A 163 -20.74 5.24 -3.03
CA LYS A 163 -21.84 6.08 -3.58
C LYS A 163 -21.39 7.26 -4.45
N LYS A 164 -20.28 7.92 -4.11
CA LYS A 164 -19.73 9.05 -4.90
C LYS A 164 -19.06 8.58 -6.20
N LEU A 165 -18.33 7.47 -6.15
CA LEU A 165 -17.67 6.88 -7.31
C LEU A 165 -18.70 6.31 -8.29
N SER A 166 -19.68 5.55 -7.78
CA SER A 166 -20.80 5.06 -8.59
C SER A 166 -21.61 6.19 -9.21
N GLN A 167 -21.85 7.30 -8.50
CA GLN A 167 -22.55 8.46 -9.08
C GLN A 167 -21.73 9.17 -10.17
N LYS A 168 -20.40 9.26 -10.01
CA LYS A 168 -19.49 9.86 -11.01
C LYS A 168 -19.39 8.98 -12.26
N LEU A 169 -19.24 7.66 -12.09
CA LEU A 169 -19.24 6.69 -13.20
C LEU A 169 -20.58 6.64 -13.94
N ARG A 170 -21.72 6.64 -13.22
CA ARG A 170 -23.06 6.71 -13.84
C ARG A 170 -23.26 7.94 -14.73
N LYS A 171 -22.66 9.07 -14.37
CA LYS A 171 -22.72 10.30 -15.18
C LYS A 171 -21.90 10.19 -16.47
N MET A 172 -20.75 9.50 -16.43
CA MET A 172 -19.91 9.32 -17.61
C MET A 172 -20.46 8.27 -18.59
N CYS A 173 -20.96 7.15 -18.09
CA CYS A 173 -21.37 6.01 -18.92
C CYS A 173 -22.81 6.11 -19.48
N LYS A 174 -23.33 7.33 -19.67
CA LYS A 174 -24.64 7.67 -20.26
C LYS A 174 -25.76 6.66 -19.91
N LYS A 175 -26.35 6.82 -18.72
CA LYS A 175 -27.62 6.21 -18.25
C LYS A 175 -27.71 4.67 -18.11
N LYS A 176 -26.82 3.83 -18.64
CA LYS A 176 -26.84 2.39 -18.30
C LYS A 176 -26.54 2.20 -16.80
N LYS A 177 -27.33 1.36 -16.10
CA LYS A 177 -27.00 1.00 -14.72
C LYS A 177 -25.67 0.24 -14.75
N PHE A 178 -24.71 0.66 -13.93
CA PHE A 178 -23.40 0.03 -13.77
C PHE A 178 -23.48 -1.49 -13.52
N ALA A 179 -24.54 -1.95 -12.86
CA ALA A 179 -24.84 -3.38 -12.63
C ALA A 179 -25.25 -4.15 -13.90
N GLN A 180 -25.49 -3.47 -15.03
CA GLN A 180 -25.97 -4.04 -16.30
C GLN A 180 -24.93 -3.90 -17.42
N MET A 181 -23.72 -3.45 -17.10
CA MET A 181 -22.62 -3.38 -18.07
C MET A 181 -22.01 -4.77 -18.24
N SER A 182 -21.66 -5.12 -19.49
CA SER A 182 -20.82 -6.30 -19.71
C SER A 182 -19.45 -6.12 -19.05
N ASP A 183 -18.73 -7.21 -18.81
CA ASP A 183 -17.40 -7.14 -18.19
C ASP A 183 -16.42 -6.27 -19.00
N GLU A 184 -16.49 -6.35 -20.32
CA GLU A 184 -15.68 -5.54 -21.24
C GLU A 184 -16.04 -4.06 -21.18
N GLU A 185 -17.34 -3.73 -21.18
CA GLU A 185 -17.84 -2.35 -21.04
C GLU A 185 -17.43 -1.75 -19.69
N LEU A 186 -17.51 -2.55 -18.63
CA LEU A 186 -17.19 -2.16 -17.28
C LEU A 186 -15.69 -1.88 -17.14
N ILE A 187 -14.86 -2.85 -17.54
CA ILE A 187 -13.40 -2.72 -17.62
C ILE A 187 -13.06 -1.45 -18.38
N LYS A 188 -13.55 -1.31 -19.61
CA LYS A 188 -13.28 -0.13 -20.44
C LYS A 188 -13.70 1.18 -19.76
N SER A 189 -14.87 1.22 -19.12
CA SER A 189 -15.37 2.41 -18.42
C SER A 189 -14.53 2.80 -17.20
N ILE A 190 -14.03 1.81 -16.44
CA ILE A 190 -13.12 2.04 -15.31
C ILE A 190 -11.76 2.51 -15.82
N PHE A 191 -11.24 1.89 -16.88
CA PHE A 191 -9.99 2.29 -17.53
C PHE A 191 -10.09 3.71 -18.12
N GLU A 192 -11.22 4.08 -18.73
CA GLU A 192 -11.47 5.45 -19.22
C GLU A 192 -11.62 6.46 -18.08
N PHE A 193 -12.27 6.07 -16.97
CA PHE A 193 -12.32 6.88 -15.76
C PHE A 193 -10.92 7.14 -15.19
N ARG A 194 -10.07 6.12 -15.10
CA ARG A 194 -8.70 6.23 -14.60
C ARG A 194 -7.77 6.96 -15.57
N LYS A 195 -7.97 6.85 -16.88
CA LYS A 195 -7.25 7.66 -17.89
C LYS A 195 -7.39 9.16 -17.66
N SER A 196 -8.51 9.63 -17.08
CA SER A 196 -8.71 11.06 -16.77
C SER A 196 -7.78 11.59 -15.67
N ASP A 197 -7.17 10.70 -14.87
CA ASP A 197 -6.23 11.03 -13.79
C ASP A 197 -4.74 10.83 -14.18
N LYS A 198 -4.43 10.76 -15.49
CA LYS A 198 -3.07 10.57 -16.06
C LYS A 198 -2.35 9.28 -15.60
N ILE A 199 -2.47 8.26 -16.46
CA ILE A 199 -1.69 7.01 -16.55
C ILE A 199 -2.11 5.92 -15.52
N ASP A 200 -2.69 4.83 -16.05
CA ASP A 200 -3.06 3.61 -15.31
C ASP A 200 -1.78 2.77 -15.07
N PHE A 201 -1.25 2.80 -13.86
CA PHE A 201 -0.15 1.93 -13.43
C PHE A 201 -0.67 0.59 -12.88
N LEU A 202 0.20 -0.42 -12.85
CA LEU A 202 -0.10 -1.72 -12.26
C LEU A 202 -0.51 -1.51 -10.79
N GLN A 203 -1.73 -1.91 -10.41
CA GLN A 203 -2.17 -1.80 -9.01
C GLN A 203 -1.42 -2.82 -8.16
N MET A 204 -0.40 -2.34 -7.46
CA MET A 204 0.48 -3.17 -6.67
C MET A 204 -0.23 -3.84 -5.47
N ASN A 205 -1.42 -3.34 -5.06
CA ASN A 205 -2.27 -3.95 -4.02
C ASN A 205 -2.69 -5.40 -4.30
N PHE A 206 -2.68 -5.85 -5.56
CA PHE A 206 -3.03 -7.21 -5.95
C PHE A 206 -1.83 -7.99 -6.52
N PHE A 207 -0.63 -7.47 -6.28
CA PHE A 207 0.61 -8.03 -6.81
C PHE A 207 0.90 -9.44 -6.25
N SER A 208 0.80 -9.61 -4.94
CA SER A 208 1.02 -10.88 -4.23
C SER A 208 -0.14 -11.15 -3.27
N GLN A 209 -0.59 -12.41 -3.22
CA GLN A 209 -1.54 -12.83 -2.20
C GLN A 209 -0.88 -12.75 -0.82
N TYR A 210 -1.68 -12.51 0.20
CA TYR A 210 -1.23 -12.45 1.58
C TYR A 210 -0.64 -13.78 2.03
N ILE A 211 0.52 -13.72 2.69
CA ILE A 211 1.20 -14.88 3.27
C ILE A 211 1.28 -14.65 4.77
N SER A 212 0.70 -15.56 5.54
CA SER A 212 0.54 -15.40 6.99
C SER A 212 1.88 -15.25 7.70
N GLU A 213 2.89 -16.00 7.28
CA GLU A 213 4.23 -16.07 7.87
C GLU A 213 5.01 -14.77 7.66
N ILE A 214 4.80 -14.10 6.52
CA ILE A 214 5.42 -12.82 6.19
C ILE A 214 4.66 -11.66 6.87
N GLY A 215 3.33 -11.75 6.90
CA GLY A 215 2.48 -10.79 7.60
C GLY A 215 2.36 -9.44 6.89
N PHE A 216 2.09 -8.40 7.67
CA PHE A 216 1.93 -7.03 7.19
C PHE A 216 2.56 -6.04 8.17
N ARG A 217 2.66 -4.78 7.74
CA ARG A 217 3.00 -3.64 8.57
C ARG A 217 1.84 -2.69 8.65
N PHE A 218 1.66 -2.06 9.80
CA PHE A 218 0.73 -0.95 9.94
C PHE A 218 1.32 0.15 10.82
N GLY A 219 0.84 1.38 10.65
CA GLY A 219 1.21 2.52 11.48
C GLY A 219 0.00 3.43 11.66
N LEU A 220 -0.04 4.13 12.79
CA LEU A 220 -1.04 5.16 13.07
C LEU A 220 -0.34 6.50 13.04
N ASP A 221 -0.59 7.31 12.02
CA ASP A 221 0.18 8.55 11.82
C ASP A 221 -0.33 9.69 12.69
N MET A 222 -1.66 9.83 12.79
CA MET A 222 -2.28 10.92 13.53
C MET A 222 -3.78 10.71 13.77
N LEU A 223 -4.31 11.48 14.72
CA LEU A 223 -5.73 11.70 14.94
C LEU A 223 -6.16 13.02 14.28
N PHE A 224 -7.38 13.10 13.79
CA PHE A 224 -7.97 14.28 13.15
C PHE A 224 -9.14 14.81 13.96
N ASN A 225 -9.23 16.13 14.08
CA ASN A 225 -10.35 16.89 14.66
C ASN A 225 -10.80 16.40 16.04
N CYS A 226 -9.84 16.16 16.94
CA CYS A 226 -10.13 15.73 18.30
C CYS A 226 -10.99 16.78 19.04
N PRO A 227 -12.17 16.40 19.58
CA PRO A 227 -13.08 17.36 20.22
C PRO A 227 -12.62 17.83 21.61
N ARG A 228 -11.66 17.14 22.25
CA ARG A 228 -11.19 17.45 23.61
C ARG A 228 -9.73 17.87 23.59
N ASP A 229 -9.35 18.74 24.52
CA ASP A 229 -7.97 19.20 24.65
C ASP A 229 -7.19 18.25 25.57
N GLN A 230 -6.80 17.09 25.03
CA GLN A 230 -6.21 15.98 25.78
C GLN A 230 -5.05 15.35 25.02
N LEU A 231 -4.21 14.58 25.73
CA LEU A 231 -3.20 13.73 25.11
C LEU A 231 -3.84 12.37 24.80
N TYR A 232 -3.32 11.65 23.81
CA TYR A 232 -3.94 10.41 23.33
C TYR A 232 -2.91 9.30 23.16
N ILE A 233 -3.35 8.07 23.39
CA ILE A 233 -2.61 6.87 23.04
C ILE A 233 -3.54 5.91 22.29
N ALA A 234 -2.98 5.02 21.48
CA ALA A 234 -3.76 3.98 20.83
C ALA A 234 -3.27 2.59 21.26
N ILE A 235 -4.23 1.69 21.44
CA ILE A 235 -4.00 0.26 21.67
C ILE A 235 -4.63 -0.45 20.47
N VAL A 236 -3.81 -1.15 19.70
CA VAL A 236 -4.23 -1.88 18.52
C VAL A 236 -4.16 -3.37 18.79
N SER A 237 -5.22 -4.09 18.44
CA SER A 237 -5.27 -5.55 18.56
C SER A 237 -5.88 -6.17 17.31
N ILE A 238 -5.54 -7.41 17.01
CA ILE A 238 -6.15 -8.17 15.92
C ILE A 238 -7.42 -8.86 16.41
N ASN A 239 -8.50 -8.74 15.65
CA ASN A 239 -9.77 -9.40 15.91
C ASN A 239 -10.25 -10.15 14.65
N PRO A 240 -10.58 -11.45 14.74
CA PRO A 240 -10.35 -12.37 15.86
C PRO A 240 -8.83 -12.55 16.17
N PRO A 241 -8.43 -12.81 17.43
CA PRO A 241 -9.28 -13.18 18.56
C PRO A 241 -9.56 -12.04 19.56
N ALA A 242 -9.16 -10.79 19.28
CA ALA A 242 -9.27 -9.64 20.17
C ALA A 242 -8.67 -9.88 21.56
N ASN A 243 -7.40 -10.32 21.61
CA ASN A 243 -6.72 -10.70 22.85
C ASN A 243 -6.78 -9.61 23.95
N TYR A 244 -6.81 -8.33 23.56
CA TYR A 244 -6.95 -7.20 24.48
C TYR A 244 -8.27 -7.21 25.29
N TYR A 245 -9.35 -7.73 24.69
CA TYR A 245 -10.70 -7.77 25.28
C TYR A 245 -10.99 -9.09 26.02
N LYS A 246 -10.05 -10.05 26.01
CA LYS A 246 -10.19 -11.29 26.78
C LYS A 246 -9.95 -11.03 28.27
N LYS A 247 -10.60 -11.85 29.12
CA LYS A 247 -10.41 -11.82 30.58
C LYS A 247 -8.97 -12.20 30.93
N GLU A 248 -8.46 -13.26 30.32
CA GLU A 248 -7.05 -13.64 30.34
C GLU A 248 -6.39 -13.07 29.08
N ARG A 249 -5.77 -11.89 29.24
CA ARG A 249 -5.14 -11.19 28.13
C ARG A 249 -3.85 -11.90 27.73
N SER A 250 -3.80 -12.38 26.49
CA SER A 250 -2.52 -12.60 25.83
C SER A 250 -2.04 -11.27 25.26
N LEU A 251 -0.75 -10.98 25.41
CA LEU A 251 -0.14 -9.79 24.82
C LEU A 251 0.25 -10.01 23.35
N ASP A 252 0.04 -11.23 22.86
CA ASP A 252 0.29 -11.56 21.46
C ASP A 252 -0.52 -10.65 20.53
N LYS A 253 0.21 -9.98 19.63
CA LYS A 253 -0.32 -9.06 18.60
C LYS A 253 -1.14 -7.90 19.16
N ILE A 254 -0.78 -7.44 20.36
CA ILE A 254 -1.21 -6.15 20.89
C ILE A 254 -0.08 -5.15 20.67
N VAL A 255 -0.40 -4.01 20.08
CA VAL A 255 0.53 -2.91 19.82
C VAL A 255 0.04 -1.67 20.55
N VAL A 256 0.94 -0.98 21.22
CA VAL A 256 0.65 0.33 21.84
C VAL A 256 1.40 1.41 21.09
N ILE A 257 0.67 2.46 20.73
CA ILE A 257 1.17 3.63 20.01
C ILE A 257 1.03 4.81 20.98
N LYS A 258 2.18 5.35 21.42
CA LYS A 258 2.22 6.30 22.54
C LYS A 258 3.20 7.46 22.36
N GLU A 259 4.08 7.41 21.35
CA GLU A 259 5.06 8.46 21.13
C GLU A 259 4.42 9.63 20.39
N LEU A 260 4.06 10.68 21.12
CA LEU A 260 3.39 11.86 20.56
C LEU A 260 4.39 12.87 20.01
N ASP A 261 4.05 13.49 18.88
CA ASP A 261 4.70 14.71 18.43
C ASP A 261 4.15 15.92 19.20
N PHE A 262 4.81 16.31 20.28
CA PHE A 262 4.35 17.41 21.13
C PHE A 262 4.28 18.79 20.44
N ASP A 263 4.92 18.95 19.28
CA ASP A 263 4.80 20.14 18.44
C ASP A 263 3.56 20.14 17.55
N SER A 264 2.86 19.01 17.44
CA SER A 264 1.60 18.90 16.70
C SER A 264 0.44 19.58 17.44
N SER A 265 -0.62 19.89 16.70
CA SER A 265 -1.82 20.54 17.23
C SER A 265 -2.59 19.62 18.17
N ILE A 266 -3.15 20.17 19.24
CA ILE A 266 -4.09 19.45 20.13
C ILE A 266 -5.27 18.84 19.35
N ARG A 267 -5.71 19.50 18.28
CA ARG A 267 -6.83 19.05 17.43
C ARG A 267 -6.41 18.05 16.37
N THR A 268 -5.13 17.92 16.07
CA THR A 268 -4.60 16.92 15.14
C THR A 268 -3.30 16.32 15.68
N PRO A 269 -3.39 15.56 16.80
CA PRO A 269 -2.23 14.91 17.42
C PRO A 269 -1.55 13.96 16.45
N LYS A 270 -0.24 14.10 16.26
CA LYS A 270 0.57 13.17 15.45
C LYS A 270 1.33 12.21 16.35
N PHE A 271 1.50 10.98 15.87
CA PHE A 271 2.35 9.97 16.49
C PHE A 271 3.70 9.90 15.75
N LYS A 272 4.75 9.58 16.50
CA LYS A 272 6.11 9.37 16.03
C LYS A 272 6.48 7.89 15.94
N ASP A 273 5.62 7.02 16.49
CA ASP A 273 5.82 5.57 16.42
C ASP A 273 5.99 5.13 14.95
N SER A 274 6.97 4.26 14.71
CA SER A 274 7.22 3.66 13.40
C SER A 274 6.10 2.67 13.01
N MET A 275 6.16 2.12 11.80
CA MET A 275 5.27 1.00 11.44
C MET A 275 5.62 -0.26 12.22
N PHE A 276 4.61 -0.97 12.69
CA PHE A 276 4.71 -2.21 13.44
C PHE A 276 4.48 -3.40 12.52
N ILE A 277 5.30 -4.44 12.68
CA ILE A 277 5.19 -5.70 11.94
C ILE A 277 4.27 -6.64 12.72
N ILE A 278 3.27 -7.21 12.05
CA ILE A 278 2.50 -8.33 12.58
C ILE A 278 2.52 -9.49 11.58
N SER A 279 2.93 -10.67 12.04
CA SER A 279 2.96 -11.92 11.28
C SER A 279 2.15 -13.02 11.94
N ASN A 280 2.05 -14.15 11.25
CA ASN A 280 1.28 -15.34 11.63
C ASN A 280 -0.19 -15.03 11.90
N VAL A 281 -0.79 -14.10 11.15
CA VAL A 281 -2.22 -13.81 11.25
C VAL A 281 -2.96 -14.73 10.30
N PRO A 282 -3.85 -15.59 10.81
CA PRO A 282 -4.60 -16.52 9.98
C PRO A 282 -5.49 -15.76 9.01
N VAL A 283 -5.79 -16.43 7.92
CA VAL A 283 -6.63 -15.89 6.86
C VAL A 283 -8.09 -16.10 7.24
N ASP A 284 -8.77 -15.00 7.56
CA ASP A 284 -10.20 -14.96 7.89
C ASP A 284 -10.76 -13.62 7.39
N TYR A 285 -11.86 -13.66 6.64
CA TYR A 285 -12.51 -12.50 6.02
C TYR A 285 -12.93 -11.41 7.03
N ASN A 286 -13.21 -11.81 8.26
CA ASN A 286 -13.58 -10.90 9.34
C ASN A 286 -12.38 -10.39 10.12
N THR A 287 -11.15 -10.74 9.73
CA THR A 287 -9.94 -10.20 10.37
C THR A 287 -9.84 -8.69 10.16
N HIS A 288 -9.76 -7.96 11.27
CA HIS A 288 -9.57 -6.52 11.29
C HIS A 288 -8.61 -6.11 12.41
N LEU A 289 -7.97 -4.95 12.20
CA LEU A 289 -7.33 -4.23 13.30
C LEU A 289 -8.43 -3.53 14.10
N LEU A 290 -8.45 -3.74 15.40
CA LEU A 290 -9.28 -2.99 16.34
C LEU A 290 -8.38 -1.96 17.02
N VAL A 291 -8.66 -0.69 16.78
CA VAL A 291 -7.90 0.45 17.31
C VAL A 291 -8.71 1.11 18.43
N ASP A 292 -8.24 0.99 19.65
CA ASP A 292 -8.84 1.61 20.84
C ASP A 292 -8.00 2.82 21.27
N ILE A 293 -8.60 4.00 21.31
CA ILE A 293 -7.95 5.26 21.66
C ILE A 293 -8.30 5.60 23.10
N LYS A 294 -7.26 5.77 23.93
CA LYS A 294 -7.39 6.30 25.29
C LYS A 294 -7.03 7.77 25.30
N SER A 295 -7.75 8.55 26.09
CA SER A 295 -7.34 9.91 26.43
C SER A 295 -6.59 9.91 27.75
N VAL A 296 -5.57 10.75 27.83
CA VAL A 296 -4.73 10.96 29.00
C VAL A 296 -4.96 12.36 29.52
N LYS A 297 -5.33 12.46 30.79
CA LYS A 297 -5.61 13.72 31.50
C LYS A 297 -4.73 13.83 32.74
N PHE A 298 -4.59 15.06 33.22
CA PHE A 298 -3.94 15.35 34.49
C PHE A 298 -5.00 15.87 35.45
N ASN A 299 -5.13 15.25 36.62
CA ASN A 299 -6.04 15.75 37.64
C ASN A 299 -5.45 16.98 38.35
N SER A 300 -6.22 17.58 39.26
CA SER A 300 -5.80 18.77 40.03
C SER A 300 -4.49 18.59 40.80
N ASN A 301 -4.13 17.34 41.13
CA ASN A 301 -2.92 17.00 41.86
C ASN A 301 -1.75 16.67 40.92
N GLY A 302 -1.90 16.89 39.61
CA GLY A 302 -0.91 16.58 38.58
C GLY A 302 -0.72 15.09 38.27
N LYS A 303 -1.54 14.21 38.88
CA LYS A 303 -1.49 12.76 38.63
C LYS A 303 -2.12 12.46 37.27
N THR A 304 -1.43 11.63 36.50
CA THR A 304 -1.90 11.17 35.20
C THR A 304 -3.00 10.11 35.34
N GLU A 305 -4.08 10.31 34.60
CA GLU A 305 -5.23 9.41 34.52
C GLU A 305 -5.54 9.10 33.05
N MET A 306 -6.10 7.91 32.82
CA MET A 306 -6.39 7.41 31.47
C MET A 306 -7.83 6.90 31.40
N GLU A 307 -8.58 7.34 30.40
CA GLU A 307 -9.97 6.94 30.16
C GLU A 307 -10.19 6.55 28.70
N ASP A 308 -11.23 5.76 28.46
CA ASP A 308 -11.66 5.37 27.12
C ASP A 308 -12.22 6.61 26.39
N PHE A 309 -11.69 6.87 25.21
CA PHE A 309 -12.05 8.06 24.44
C PHE A 309 -12.79 7.71 23.16
N ALA A 310 -12.21 6.82 22.36
CA ALA A 310 -12.76 6.43 21.07
C ALA A 310 -12.27 5.05 20.66
N TRP A 311 -12.89 4.45 19.65
CA TRP A 311 -12.40 3.23 19.01
C TRP A 311 -12.82 3.16 17.55
N THR A 312 -12.17 2.29 16.76
CA THR A 312 -12.58 1.97 15.39
C THR A 312 -12.02 0.63 14.94
N ILE A 313 -12.39 0.20 13.73
CA ILE A 313 -11.84 -1.00 13.09
C ILE A 313 -11.29 -0.68 11.71
N PHE A 314 -10.31 -1.47 11.29
CA PHE A 314 -9.79 -1.49 9.92
C PHE A 314 -9.83 -2.92 9.38
N PRO A 315 -10.75 -3.25 8.46
CA PRO A 315 -10.76 -4.54 7.77
C PRO A 315 -9.42 -4.78 7.08
N LEU A 316 -8.76 -5.90 7.40
CA LEU A 316 -7.39 -6.14 6.96
C LEU A 316 -7.31 -6.64 5.52
N PHE A 317 -8.26 -7.49 5.13
CA PHE A 317 -8.20 -8.24 3.88
C PHE A 317 -9.15 -7.72 2.80
N SER A 318 -8.66 -7.76 1.57
CA SER A 318 -9.46 -7.74 0.34
C SER A 318 -9.52 -9.15 -0.21
N VAL A 319 -10.72 -9.61 -0.53
CA VAL A 319 -10.97 -10.93 -1.09
C VAL A 319 -11.32 -10.78 -2.55
N LEU A 320 -10.72 -11.62 -3.38
CA LEU A 320 -11.18 -11.87 -4.74
C LEU A 320 -11.73 -13.30 -4.74
N ASP A 321 -13.06 -13.41 -4.75
CA ASP A 321 -13.75 -14.69 -4.76
C ASP A 321 -13.50 -15.43 -6.07
N SER A 322 -13.33 -16.75 -5.96
CA SER A 322 -13.35 -17.63 -7.11
C SER A 322 -14.68 -18.38 -7.12
N GLU A 323 -15.51 -18.12 -8.14
CA GLU A 323 -16.78 -18.83 -8.33
C GLU A 323 -16.58 -20.27 -8.84
N GLU A 324 -15.37 -20.64 -9.29
CA GLU A 324 -15.06 -22.05 -9.58
C GLU A 324 -14.96 -22.83 -8.26
N THR A 325 -15.80 -23.85 -8.13
CA THR A 325 -16.01 -24.69 -6.93
C THR A 325 -14.75 -25.31 -6.32
N ASP A 326 -13.65 -25.37 -7.08
CA ASP A 326 -12.39 -26.01 -6.69
C ASP A 326 -11.25 -25.02 -6.39
N LYS A 327 -11.43 -23.71 -6.60
CA LYS A 327 -10.38 -22.71 -6.43
C LYS A 327 -10.57 -21.89 -5.16
N LYS A 328 -9.49 -21.78 -4.38
CA LYS A 328 -9.47 -20.99 -3.13
C LYS A 328 -9.54 -19.49 -3.45
N ALA A 329 -10.36 -18.76 -2.69
CA ALA A 329 -10.43 -17.31 -2.76
C ALA A 329 -9.03 -16.69 -2.58
N GLN A 330 -8.69 -15.70 -3.41
CA GLN A 330 -7.40 -15.02 -3.34
C GLN A 330 -7.52 -13.83 -2.37
N ILE A 331 -6.61 -13.77 -1.41
CA ILE A 331 -6.72 -12.82 -0.30
C ILE A 331 -5.50 -11.91 -0.29
N PHE A 332 -5.73 -10.61 -0.11
CA PHE A 332 -4.72 -9.55 -0.22
C PHE A 332 -4.84 -8.60 0.97
N ILE A 333 -3.72 -8.01 1.40
CA ILE A 333 -3.74 -6.93 2.39
C ILE A 333 -4.29 -5.65 1.76
N ARG A 334 -5.17 -4.95 2.49
CA ARG A 334 -5.65 -3.60 2.13
C ARG A 334 -4.54 -2.56 2.31
N SER A 335 -3.54 -2.60 1.45
CA SER A 335 -2.39 -1.70 1.50
C SER A 335 -2.77 -0.27 1.10
N GLY A 336 -2.15 0.72 1.74
CA GLY A 336 -2.35 2.15 1.50
C GLY A 336 -2.52 2.99 2.77
N ARG A 337 -2.85 4.27 2.59
CA ARG A 337 -3.20 5.22 3.64
C ARG A 337 -4.72 5.32 3.77
N HIS A 338 -5.26 5.09 4.96
CA HIS A 338 -6.69 5.03 5.20
C HIS A 338 -7.09 6.03 6.27
N MET A 339 -8.02 6.92 5.92
CA MET A 339 -8.75 7.73 6.89
C MET A 339 -9.93 6.91 7.39
N ILE A 340 -10.04 6.77 8.71
CA ILE A 340 -11.06 5.93 9.34
C ILE A 340 -11.75 6.72 10.45
N GLN A 341 -13.07 6.82 10.36
CA GLN A 341 -13.86 7.55 11.34
C GLN A 341 -13.90 6.80 12.69
N LEU A 342 -13.87 7.57 13.78
CA LEU A 342 -13.86 7.04 15.14
C LEU A 342 -15.28 6.94 15.72
N PHE A 343 -15.54 5.88 16.48
CA PHE A 343 -16.69 5.72 17.36
C PHE A 343 -16.36 6.25 18.76
N SER A 344 -17.35 6.81 19.46
CA SER A 344 -17.22 7.42 20.78
C SER A 344 -17.13 6.37 21.89
N GLY A 345 -16.31 6.63 22.91
CA GLY A 345 -16.14 5.78 24.08
C GLY A 345 -15.21 4.59 23.83
N GLY A 346 -15.26 3.58 24.71
CA GLY A 346 -14.53 2.32 24.54
C GLY A 346 -15.35 1.27 23.77
N ALA A 347 -14.68 0.39 23.04
CA ALA A 347 -15.36 -0.72 22.36
C ALA A 347 -15.98 -1.66 23.39
N LYS A 348 -17.28 -1.93 23.27
CA LYS A 348 -17.98 -2.84 24.19
C LYS A 348 -17.67 -4.29 23.83
N ASN A 349 -17.39 -5.12 24.83
CA ASN A 349 -17.07 -6.54 24.66
C ASN A 349 -18.07 -7.30 23.79
N ASP A 350 -19.38 -7.03 23.94
CA ASP A 350 -20.40 -7.71 23.16
C ASP A 350 -20.32 -7.35 21.67
N VAL A 351 -20.04 -6.09 21.35
CA VAL A 351 -19.83 -5.64 19.97
C VAL A 351 -18.55 -6.26 19.40
N VAL A 352 -17.47 -6.31 20.18
CA VAL A 352 -16.20 -6.93 19.76
C VAL A 352 -16.38 -8.43 19.48
N LYS A 353 -17.19 -9.13 20.27
CA LYS A 353 -17.55 -10.53 20.04
C LYS A 353 -18.40 -10.70 18.77
N SER A 354 -19.42 -9.86 18.57
CA SER A 354 -20.23 -9.94 17.35
C SER A 354 -19.42 -9.66 16.08
N LEU A 355 -18.35 -8.88 16.17
CA LEU A 355 -17.42 -8.66 15.06
C LEU A 355 -16.57 -9.91 14.71
N GLN A 356 -16.61 -10.97 15.52
CA GLN A 356 -15.96 -12.26 15.27
C GLN A 356 -16.90 -13.27 14.61
N ASP A 357 -18.20 -12.97 14.54
CA ASP A 357 -19.18 -13.82 13.87
C ASP A 357 -18.93 -13.81 12.35
N ASP A 358 -19.53 -14.75 11.62
CA ASP A 358 -19.44 -14.82 10.17
C ASP A 358 -20.25 -13.67 9.53
N LEU A 359 -19.58 -12.53 9.38
CA LEU A 359 -20.14 -11.30 8.82
C LEU A 359 -19.75 -11.12 7.36
N PRO A 360 -20.65 -10.62 6.48
CA PRO A 360 -20.28 -10.26 5.12
C PRO A 360 -19.30 -9.07 5.04
N ASP A 361 -19.40 -8.13 5.99
CA ASP A 361 -18.55 -6.94 6.06
C ASP A 361 -18.61 -6.36 7.49
N THR A 362 -17.48 -6.42 8.20
CA THR A 362 -17.37 -5.94 9.59
C THR A 362 -17.65 -4.45 9.73
N TRP A 363 -17.33 -3.64 8.71
CA TRP A 363 -17.61 -2.20 8.75
C TRP A 363 -19.08 -1.90 8.53
N GLU A 364 -19.73 -2.56 7.57
CA GLU A 364 -21.17 -2.38 7.34
C GLU A 364 -21.98 -2.84 8.56
N PHE A 365 -21.55 -3.92 9.25
CA PHE A 365 -22.14 -4.32 10.52
C PHE A 365 -22.14 -3.17 11.55
N LEU A 366 -21.02 -2.46 11.72
CA LEU A 366 -20.97 -1.31 12.65
C LEU A 366 -21.87 -0.15 12.20
N LEU A 367 -22.00 0.09 10.89
CA LEU A 367 -22.91 1.09 10.37
C LEU A 367 -24.38 0.71 10.60
N GLN A 368 -24.71 -0.58 10.59
CA GLN A 368 -26.04 -1.09 10.92
C GLN A 368 -26.30 -1.00 12.42
N GLU A 369 -25.34 -1.39 13.26
CA GLU A 369 -25.40 -1.22 14.70
C GLU A 369 -25.67 0.23 15.06
N LYS A 370 -24.91 1.19 14.50
CA LYS A 370 -25.15 2.63 14.68
C LYS A 370 -26.59 3.06 14.44
N LYS A 371 -27.26 2.51 13.42
CA LYS A 371 -28.65 2.86 13.06
C LYS A 371 -29.68 2.35 14.06
N ARG A 372 -29.34 1.38 14.92
CA ARG A 372 -30.26 0.87 15.94
C ARG A 372 -30.44 1.91 17.04
N ARG A 373 -31.68 2.20 17.44
CA ARG A 373 -32.02 3.28 18.39
C ARG A 373 -31.41 3.11 19.80
N VAL A 374 -31.03 1.89 20.16
CA VAL A 374 -30.42 1.54 21.47
C VAL A 374 -28.91 1.26 21.30
N SER A 375 -28.32 1.66 20.19
CA SER A 375 -26.95 1.27 19.88
C SER A 375 -25.93 1.95 20.78
N SER A 376 -24.93 1.18 21.14
CA SER A 376 -23.74 1.68 21.83
C SER A 376 -22.69 2.28 20.89
N VAL A 377 -22.96 2.25 19.58
CA VAL A 377 -22.00 2.56 18.52
C VAL A 377 -22.40 3.88 17.88
N ASN A 378 -21.73 4.95 18.26
CA ASN A 378 -21.99 6.29 17.72
C ASN A 378 -20.67 6.92 17.26
N PHE A 379 -20.68 7.63 16.13
CA PHE A 379 -19.49 8.35 15.71
C PHE A 379 -19.12 9.46 16.68
N LEU A 380 -17.83 9.66 16.89
CA LEU A 380 -17.28 10.76 17.65
C LEU A 380 -17.17 12.01 16.76
N GLY A 381 -18.31 12.59 16.40
CA GLY A 381 -18.37 13.77 15.54
C GLY A 381 -17.57 13.58 14.23
N ASN A 382 -16.70 14.54 13.94
CA ASN A 382 -15.79 14.50 12.78
C ASN A 382 -14.37 14.01 13.17
N CYS A 383 -14.24 13.19 14.21
CA CYS A 383 -12.95 12.64 14.64
C CYS A 383 -12.58 11.41 13.81
N ALA A 384 -11.32 11.29 13.39
CA ALA A 384 -10.84 10.18 12.57
C ALA A 384 -9.36 9.85 12.88
N ILE A 385 -8.90 8.70 12.42
CA ILE A 385 -7.48 8.32 12.39
C ILE A 385 -6.97 8.24 10.96
N LEU A 386 -5.66 8.49 10.78
CA LEU A 386 -4.93 8.12 9.58
C LEU A 386 -4.07 6.90 9.86
N LEU A 387 -4.45 5.77 9.27
CA LEU A 387 -3.78 4.49 9.41
C LEU A 387 -3.09 4.12 8.10
N ARG A 388 -1.81 3.77 8.16
CA ARG A 388 -1.07 3.16 7.06
C ARG A 388 -1.05 1.65 7.25
N CYS A 389 -1.27 0.91 6.17
CA CYS A 389 -1.13 -0.53 6.17
C CYS A 389 -0.43 -0.95 4.88
N VAL A 390 0.44 -1.97 4.93
CA VAL A 390 1.09 -2.52 3.75
C VAL A 390 1.45 -3.98 3.95
N ASP A 391 1.31 -4.78 2.91
CA ASP A 391 1.82 -6.15 2.88
C ASP A 391 3.36 -6.13 3.04
N ASN A 392 3.90 -6.96 3.94
CA ASN A 392 5.35 -7.02 4.15
C ASN A 392 6.12 -7.50 2.92
N GLN A 393 5.46 -8.22 2.00
CA GLN A 393 6.03 -8.57 0.69
C GLN A 393 6.35 -7.35 -0.18
N ARG A 394 5.74 -6.20 0.13
CA ARG A 394 5.84 -4.97 -0.66
C ARG A 394 6.46 -3.81 0.08
N PHE A 395 6.67 -3.90 1.40
CA PHE A 395 7.11 -2.77 2.21
C PHE A 395 8.38 -2.09 1.65
N ASP A 396 9.38 -2.86 1.22
CA ASP A 396 10.64 -2.32 0.69
C ASP A 396 10.53 -1.81 -0.77
N TYR A 397 9.38 -2.00 -1.41
CA TYR A 397 9.10 -1.61 -2.79
C TYR A 397 8.12 -0.44 -2.89
N ASP A 398 7.15 -0.38 -1.98
CA ASP A 398 6.13 0.65 -1.90
C ASP A 398 6.71 1.85 -1.15
N ALA A 399 7.08 2.89 -1.88
CA ALA A 399 6.83 4.22 -1.36
C ALA A 399 5.30 4.32 -1.29
N LEU A 400 4.70 4.06 -0.13
CA LEU A 400 3.25 4.24 0.08
C LEU A 400 2.89 5.61 -0.49
N ASP A 401 2.23 5.65 -1.65
CA ASP A 401 2.01 6.87 -2.42
C ASP A 401 1.43 7.94 -1.49
N ASP A 402 2.26 8.93 -1.15
CA ASP A 402 2.00 9.82 -0.03
C ASP A 402 0.75 10.69 -0.31
N GLU A 403 0.33 10.79 -1.56
CA GLU A 403 -0.70 11.72 -2.00
C GLU A 403 -2.14 11.16 -1.93
N VAL A 404 -2.33 9.83 -1.95
CA VAL A 404 -3.68 9.24 -2.06
C VAL A 404 -4.17 8.64 -0.74
N ILE A 405 -5.03 9.40 -0.06
CA ILE A 405 -5.74 8.93 1.15
C ILE A 405 -7.07 8.28 0.77
N ASN A 406 -7.30 7.05 1.25
CA ASN A 406 -8.56 6.34 1.12
C ASN A 406 -9.55 6.76 2.21
N TYR A 407 -10.74 7.21 1.80
CA TYR A 407 -11.83 7.66 2.69
C TYR A 407 -13.02 6.67 2.72
N THR A 408 -12.82 5.39 2.40
CA THR A 408 -13.90 4.40 2.34
C THR A 408 -14.64 4.27 3.69
N TYR A 409 -13.92 4.42 4.80
CA TYR A 409 -14.44 4.24 6.17
C TYR A 409 -14.85 5.56 6.84
N CYS A 410 -15.35 6.49 6.03
CA CYS A 410 -15.65 7.86 6.43
C CYS A 410 -16.98 8.32 5.81
N GLU A 411 -17.88 8.91 6.59
CA GLU A 411 -19.10 9.54 6.03
C GLU A 411 -18.76 10.77 5.16
N ASN A 412 -17.71 11.52 5.54
CA ASN A 412 -17.31 12.77 4.90
C ASN A 412 -15.81 12.80 4.61
N LYS A 413 -15.40 13.68 3.69
CA LYS A 413 -13.96 13.98 3.52
C LYS A 413 -13.51 14.81 4.72
N TYR A 414 -12.40 14.41 5.33
CA TYR A 414 -11.81 15.11 6.46
C TYR A 414 -10.81 16.14 5.96
N LYS A 415 -10.89 17.36 6.53
CA LYS A 415 -9.81 18.34 6.46
C LYS A 415 -9.28 18.52 7.87
N PRO A 416 -7.94 18.54 8.06
CA PRO A 416 -7.37 18.87 9.36
C PRO A 416 -7.83 20.27 9.79
N SER A 417 -8.15 20.39 11.07
CA SER A 417 -8.26 21.70 11.71
C SER A 417 -6.84 22.23 11.93
N ASP A 418 -6.28 22.92 10.94
CA ASP A 418 -4.92 23.52 11.01
C ASP A 418 -4.77 24.62 12.08
N LYS A 419 -5.88 24.98 12.76
CA LYS A 419 -5.84 25.84 13.93
C LYS A 419 -5.60 24.98 15.16
N GLY A 420 -4.57 25.29 15.93
CA GLY A 420 -4.58 24.89 17.33
C GLY A 420 -3.23 24.93 18.02
N THR A 421 -3.31 25.38 19.27
CA THR A 421 -2.35 25.22 20.35
C THR A 421 -1.61 23.87 20.27
N LYS A 422 -0.31 23.88 20.58
CA LYS A 422 0.54 22.68 20.59
C LYS A 422 0.18 21.72 21.72
N LEU A 423 0.34 20.40 21.49
CA LEU A 423 0.17 19.38 22.54
C LEU A 423 1.06 19.63 23.75
N SER A 424 2.25 20.23 23.56
CA SER A 424 3.17 20.59 24.65
C SER A 424 2.53 21.47 25.73
N THR A 425 1.51 22.26 25.37
CA THR A 425 0.78 23.13 26.32
C THR A 425 -0.14 22.38 27.28
N LEU A 426 -0.44 21.10 26.99
CA LEU A 426 -1.25 20.25 27.86
C LEU A 426 -0.43 19.62 28.98
N LEU A 427 0.90 19.70 28.92
CA LEU A 427 1.74 19.21 30.01
C LEU A 427 1.66 20.17 31.20
N PRO A 428 1.44 19.64 32.43
CA PRO A 428 1.52 20.45 33.64
C PRO A 428 2.89 21.14 33.77
N GLU A 429 2.90 22.27 34.47
CA GLU A 429 4.14 23.01 34.74
C GLU A 429 5.20 22.12 35.39
N GLY A 430 6.44 22.17 34.89
CA GLY A 430 7.55 21.33 35.35
C GLY A 430 7.51 19.86 34.91
N LYS A 431 6.48 19.41 34.19
CA LYS A 431 6.39 18.04 33.66
C LYS A 431 7.02 17.95 32.27
N THR A 432 8.12 17.21 32.17
CA THR A 432 8.79 16.94 30.90
C THR A 432 8.07 15.85 30.10
N GLN A 433 8.27 15.83 28.77
CA GLN A 433 7.76 14.78 27.88
C GLN A 433 8.20 13.38 28.35
N LYS A 434 9.48 13.24 28.72
CA LYS A 434 10.03 11.99 29.27
C LYS A 434 9.30 11.52 30.53
N LYS A 435 8.95 12.43 31.44
CA LYS A 435 8.20 12.08 32.66
C LYS A 435 6.77 11.64 32.31
N TYR A 436 6.14 12.31 31.35
CA TYR A 436 4.84 11.89 30.83
C TYR A 436 4.89 10.45 30.26
N GLU A 437 5.87 10.13 29.42
CA GLU A 437 6.02 8.80 28.80
C GLU A 437 6.21 7.69 29.85
N GLN A 438 7.00 7.98 30.90
CA GLN A 438 7.21 7.06 32.03
C GLN A 438 5.91 6.78 32.78
N GLU A 439 5.12 7.83 33.08
CA GLU A 439 3.84 7.69 33.77
C GLU A 439 2.79 6.97 32.93
N VAL A 440 2.71 7.25 31.63
CA VAL A 440 1.83 6.54 30.69
C VAL A 440 2.21 5.06 30.60
N THR A 441 3.50 4.75 30.54
CA THR A 441 3.98 3.36 30.51
C THR A 441 3.63 2.62 31.80
N ALA A 442 3.79 3.28 32.97
CA ALA A 442 3.37 2.71 34.25
C ALA A 442 1.85 2.45 34.27
N LEU A 443 1.02 3.38 33.80
CA LEU A 443 -0.43 3.21 33.73
C LEU A 443 -0.85 2.07 32.79
N LEU A 444 -0.18 1.92 31.65
CA LEU A 444 -0.43 0.83 30.71
C LEU A 444 -0.16 -0.54 31.35
N ARG A 445 0.94 -0.66 32.09
CA ARG A 445 1.26 -1.87 32.84
C ARG A 445 0.26 -2.12 33.95
N ASP A 446 0.03 -1.14 34.81
CA ASP A 446 -0.71 -1.33 36.06
C ASP A 446 -2.22 -1.49 35.81
N LYS A 447 -2.80 -0.76 34.84
CA LYS A 447 -4.24 -0.80 34.53
C LYS A 447 -4.59 -1.79 33.43
N TYR A 448 -3.70 -1.97 32.44
CA TYR A 448 -4.01 -2.77 31.26
C TYR A 448 -3.19 -4.07 31.16
N GLY A 449 -2.20 -4.26 32.02
CA GLY A 449 -1.34 -5.44 32.01
C GLY A 449 -0.38 -5.47 30.82
N ILE A 450 -0.18 -4.33 30.14
CA ILE A 450 0.67 -4.24 28.95
C ILE A 450 2.09 -3.87 29.39
N PRO A 451 3.08 -4.77 29.26
CA PRO A 451 4.46 -4.50 29.63
C PRO A 451 5.10 -3.45 28.70
N SER A 452 6.13 -2.81 29.24
CA SER A 452 6.85 -1.68 28.64
C SER A 452 7.55 -2.02 27.34
#